data_AF-A0A4Q9F9V5-F1
#
_entry.id   AF-A0A4Q9F9V5-F1
#
_cell.length_a   1.000
_cell.length_b   1.000
_cell.length_c   1.000
_cell.angle_alpha   90.00
_cell.angle_beta   90.00
_cell.angle_gamma   90.00
#
_symmetry.space_group_name_H-M   'P 1'
#
loop_
_entity.id
_entity.type
_entity.pdbx_description
1 polymer ?
#
loop_
_entity_poly.entity_id
_entity_poly.type
_entity_poly.pdbx_seq_one_letter_code
_entity_poly.pdbx_strand_id
1 'polypeptide(L)'
;MDKISIEFTTFKITMRFKIITTMKLKQYLTLFALLYFGFNFSQSNLSTKNSKPILRINFDDNTNSKEYKAIVNLKNVEIAEGKGIDGSTGIRASYVGFDKGSERMVNHIRLPDSFHEATLNYAVTFDQDFQFPRGGKLHGLAPVNRITGGKPMQKDGWSARICFKKDGVITS
;
A
#
# COMPACT_ATOMS: atom_id res chain seq x y z
N MET A 1 -9.23 -30.41 0.84
CA MET A 1 -9.50 -29.01 0.48
C MET A 1 -8.18 -28.42 0.05
N ASP A 2 -8.10 -28.03 -1.21
CA ASP A 2 -6.86 -27.50 -1.78
C ASP A 2 -6.60 -26.10 -1.23
N LYS A 3 -5.38 -25.87 -0.75
CA LYS A 3 -4.93 -24.57 -0.23
C LYS A 3 -4.29 -23.81 -1.38
N ILE A 4 -4.65 -22.54 -1.52
CA ILE A 4 -4.13 -21.68 -2.57
C ILE A 4 -3.45 -20.49 -1.92
N SER A 5 -2.27 -20.04 -2.37
CA SER A 5 -1.49 -19.06 -1.61
C SER A 5 -1.07 -17.80 -2.39
N ILE A 6 -0.91 -16.70 -1.65
CA ILE A 6 -0.38 -15.41 -2.15
C ILE A 6 0.86 -15.07 -1.34
N GLU A 7 1.92 -14.67 -2.03
CA GLU A 7 3.15 -14.22 -1.40
C GLU A 7 3.19 -12.68 -1.29
N PHE A 8 3.58 -12.16 -0.13
CA PHE A 8 3.81 -10.73 0.11
C PHE A 8 5.23 -10.50 0.61
N THR A 9 5.97 -9.60 -0.03
CA THR A 9 7.39 -9.42 0.27
C THR A 9 7.66 -8.34 1.30
N THR A 10 7.14 -7.14 1.07
CA THR A 10 7.58 -5.96 1.81
C THR A 10 6.45 -4.98 1.82
N PHE A 11 6.19 -4.40 2.99
CA PHE A 11 5.28 -3.28 3.14
C PHE A 11 6.10 -2.03 3.46
N LYS A 12 6.08 -1.07 2.54
CA LYS A 12 6.72 0.24 2.71
C LYS A 12 5.67 1.34 2.62
N ILE A 13 5.41 2.00 3.75
CA ILE A 13 4.55 3.19 3.76
C ILE A 13 5.43 4.44 3.71
N THR A 14 5.20 5.28 2.70
CA THR A 14 5.97 6.50 2.45
C THR A 14 5.03 7.70 2.42
N MET A 15 5.44 8.81 3.04
CA MET A 15 4.71 10.07 2.95
C MET A 15 5.16 10.85 1.72
N ARG A 16 4.20 11.47 1.02
CA ARG A 16 4.49 12.55 0.08
C ARG A 16 4.03 13.86 0.70
N PHE A 17 4.91 14.85 0.75
CA PHE A 17 4.55 16.21 1.13
C PHE A 17 4.19 16.97 -0.14
N LYS A 18 2.92 17.31 -0.34
CA LYS A 18 2.52 18.26 -1.37
C LYS A 18 2.52 19.65 -0.76
N ILE A 19 3.55 20.46 -1.07
CA ILE A 19 3.52 21.90 -0.78
C ILE A 19 2.49 22.51 -1.74
N ILE A 20 1.29 22.80 -1.23
CA ILE A 20 0.27 23.52 -1.99
C ILE A 20 0.58 25.01 -1.85
N THR A 21 1.40 25.54 -2.76
CA THR A 21 1.55 26.99 -2.89
C THR A 21 0.30 27.53 -3.56
N THR A 22 -0.64 28.10 -2.80
CA THR A 22 -1.74 28.89 -3.36
C THR A 22 -1.18 30.21 -3.89
N MET A 23 -0.80 30.26 -5.17
CA MET A 23 -0.52 31.53 -5.85
C MET A 23 -1.83 32.17 -6.32
N LYS A 24 -2.12 33.36 -5.78
CA LYS A 24 -3.28 34.18 -6.16
C LYS A 24 -3.11 34.68 -7.59
N LEU A 25 -4.08 34.33 -8.44
CA LEU A 25 -4.19 34.66 -9.86
C LEU A 25 -4.60 36.12 -10.09
N LYS A 26 -3.77 37.10 -9.74
CA LYS A 26 -3.92 38.50 -10.18
C LYS A 26 -2.55 39.17 -10.29
N GLN A 27 -1.91 39.07 -11.45
CA GLN A 27 -0.93 40.02 -12.04
C GLN A 27 -0.15 39.34 -13.19
N TYR A 28 -0.84 38.96 -14.26
CA TYR A 28 -0.23 38.55 -15.52
C TYR A 28 -0.70 39.53 -16.60
N LEU A 29 0.03 40.64 -16.80
CA LEU A 29 -0.08 41.41 -18.06
C LEU A 29 1.05 42.42 -18.33
N THR A 30 2.18 42.36 -17.61
CA THR A 30 3.32 43.28 -17.87
C THR A 30 4.71 42.62 -17.82
N LEU A 31 4.79 41.28 -17.89
CA LEU A 31 6.08 40.57 -17.85
C LEU A 31 6.29 39.59 -19.02
N PHE A 32 5.61 39.80 -20.14
CA PHE A 32 5.77 38.95 -21.34
C PHE A 32 6.96 39.37 -22.24
N ALA A 33 7.67 40.46 -21.92
CA ALA A 33 8.78 40.97 -22.72
C ALA A 33 10.19 40.55 -22.24
N LEU A 34 10.32 39.93 -21.06
CA LEU A 34 11.61 39.42 -20.54
C LEU A 34 11.79 37.90 -20.72
N LEU A 35 10.83 37.25 -21.38
CA LEU A 35 10.69 35.79 -21.45
C LEU A 35 11.38 35.13 -22.67
N TYR A 36 12.13 35.88 -23.48
CA TYR A 36 12.77 35.32 -24.69
C TYR A 36 14.30 35.29 -24.72
N PHE A 37 15.01 35.87 -23.74
CA PHE A 37 16.48 35.97 -23.83
C PHE A 37 17.31 35.63 -22.60
N GLY A 38 16.70 35.06 -21.57
CA GLY A 38 17.47 34.62 -20.42
C GLY A 38 16.61 33.89 -19.43
N PHE A 39 16.61 32.56 -19.51
CA PHE A 39 17.15 31.79 -18.41
C PHE A 39 17.19 30.34 -18.83
N ASN A 40 18.42 29.83 -18.79
CA ASN A 40 18.79 28.43 -18.68
C ASN A 40 17.64 27.56 -18.17
N PHE A 41 17.36 26.54 -18.96
CA PHE A 41 16.57 25.37 -18.64
C PHE A 41 17.11 24.75 -17.35
N SER A 42 16.73 25.32 -16.21
CA SER A 42 16.89 24.69 -14.92
C SER A 42 15.84 23.59 -14.90
N GLN A 43 16.24 22.40 -15.37
CA GLN A 43 15.53 21.18 -15.02
C GLN A 43 15.40 21.21 -13.50
N SER A 44 14.19 21.47 -13.02
CA SER A 44 13.86 21.22 -11.63
C SER A 44 14.04 19.72 -11.45
N ASN A 45 15.23 19.32 -10.99
CA ASN A 45 15.43 18.06 -10.32
C ASN A 45 14.46 18.10 -9.14
N LEU A 46 13.27 17.52 -9.32
CA LEU A 46 12.44 17.03 -8.25
C LEU A 46 13.25 15.92 -7.59
N SER A 47 14.22 16.34 -6.77
CA SER A 47 14.94 15.50 -5.85
C SER A 47 13.85 14.91 -4.97
N THR A 48 13.48 13.66 -5.25
CA THR A 48 12.73 12.83 -4.35
C THR A 48 13.60 12.70 -3.11
N LYS A 49 13.47 13.66 -2.19
CA LYS A 49 14.06 13.60 -0.86
C LYS A 49 13.75 12.20 -0.36
N ASN A 50 14.78 11.37 -0.20
CA ASN A 50 14.66 9.97 0.22
C ASN A 50 14.01 9.96 1.59
N SER A 51 12.68 9.98 1.63
CA SER A 51 11.92 10.05 2.86
C SER A 51 11.98 8.67 3.49
N LYS A 52 12.57 8.62 4.69
CA LYS A 52 12.53 7.42 5.53
C LYS A 52 11.06 6.98 5.64
N PRO A 53 10.74 5.69 5.40
CA PRO A 53 9.37 5.22 5.49
C PRO A 53 8.84 5.41 6.92
N ILE A 54 7.56 5.78 7.05
CA ILE A 54 6.86 5.91 8.33
C ILE A 54 6.82 4.55 9.04
N LEU A 55 6.53 3.52 8.25
CA LEU A 55 6.51 2.14 8.66
C LEU A 55 7.14 1.31 7.54
N ARG A 56 8.12 0.50 7.91
CA ARG A 56 8.72 -0.52 7.07
C ARG A 56 8.56 -1.86 7.77
N ILE A 57 7.96 -2.79 7.06
CA ILE A 57 7.91 -4.20 7.45
C ILE A 57 8.58 -4.97 6.33
N ASN A 58 9.78 -5.46 6.62
CA ASN A 58 10.46 -6.50 5.88
C ASN A 58 10.53 -7.73 6.78
N PHE A 59 10.54 -8.91 6.17
CA PHE A 59 10.52 -10.16 6.91
C PHE A 59 11.93 -10.73 7.13
N ASP A 60 12.97 -10.02 6.68
CA ASP A 60 14.39 -10.38 6.84
C ASP A 60 15.00 -9.88 8.15
N ASP A 61 14.59 -8.70 8.61
CA ASP A 61 15.09 -8.09 9.84
C ASP A 61 13.93 -7.80 10.81
N ASN A 62 14.25 -7.49 12.07
CA ASN A 62 13.28 -7.01 13.05
C ASN A 62 12.08 -7.96 13.32
N THR A 63 12.35 -9.28 13.33
CA THR A 63 11.38 -10.36 13.64
C THR A 63 10.76 -10.27 15.04
N ASN A 64 11.34 -9.42 15.90
CA ASN A 64 10.82 -9.16 17.24
C ASN A 64 9.79 -8.04 17.33
N SER A 65 9.60 -7.25 16.25
CA SER A 65 8.64 -6.15 16.23
C SER A 65 7.20 -6.62 16.43
N LYS A 66 6.36 -5.74 16.98
CA LYS A 66 4.94 -6.02 17.21
C LYS A 66 4.22 -6.26 15.88
N GLU A 67 4.58 -5.50 14.86
CA GLU A 67 4.01 -5.55 13.51
C GLU A 67 4.31 -6.87 12.83
N TYR A 68 5.57 -7.32 12.89
CA TYR A 68 5.98 -8.63 12.38
C TYR A 68 5.17 -9.74 13.06
N LYS A 69 5.19 -9.79 14.40
CA LYS A 69 4.49 -10.80 15.20
C LYS A 69 2.98 -10.81 14.91
N ALA A 70 2.38 -9.64 14.74
CA ALA A 70 0.96 -9.54 14.45
C ALA A 70 0.58 -10.05 13.05
N ILE A 71 1.53 -10.10 12.10
CA ILE A 71 1.32 -10.69 10.77
C ILE A 71 1.55 -12.21 10.82
N VAL A 72 2.71 -12.66 11.33
CA VAL A 72 3.10 -14.09 11.26
C VAL A 72 2.25 -14.99 12.16
N ASN A 73 1.62 -14.42 13.20
CA ASN A 73 0.70 -15.15 14.07
C ASN A 73 -0.72 -15.28 13.48
N LEU A 74 -0.98 -14.73 12.29
CA LEU A 74 -2.26 -14.95 11.62
C LEU A 74 -2.38 -16.41 11.17
N LYS A 75 -3.58 -16.96 11.32
CA LYS A 75 -3.90 -18.29 10.78
C LYS A 75 -3.63 -18.30 9.27
N ASN A 76 -3.05 -19.40 8.79
CA ASN A 76 -2.73 -19.63 7.38
C ASN A 76 -1.71 -18.65 6.78
N VAL A 77 -0.93 -17.95 7.60
CA VAL A 77 0.24 -17.18 7.16
C VAL A 77 1.51 -17.91 7.59
N GLU A 78 2.46 -18.07 6.68
CA GLU A 78 3.77 -18.67 6.94
C GLU A 78 4.89 -17.79 6.37
N ILE A 79 6.11 -17.96 6.89
CA ILE A 79 7.31 -17.30 6.34
C ILE A 79 7.70 -18.00 5.03
N ALA A 80 8.01 -17.21 4.02
CA ALA A 80 8.43 -17.67 2.71
C ALA A 80 9.83 -17.13 2.38
N GLU A 81 10.85 -17.86 2.81
CA GLU A 81 12.26 -17.49 2.58
C GLU A 81 12.60 -17.52 1.08
N GLY A 82 13.32 -16.50 0.61
CA GLY A 82 13.75 -16.41 -0.79
C GLY A 82 12.63 -16.12 -1.80
N LYS A 83 11.38 -15.95 -1.35
CA LYS A 83 10.20 -15.69 -2.19
C LYS A 83 9.86 -14.21 -2.34
N GLY A 84 10.67 -13.36 -1.72
CA GLY A 84 10.59 -11.93 -1.80
C GLY A 84 11.17 -11.31 -3.07
N ILE A 85 11.05 -9.99 -3.15
CA ILE A 85 11.74 -9.14 -4.14
C ILE A 85 13.24 -9.37 -3.97
N ASP A 86 13.94 -9.60 -5.07
CA ASP A 86 15.38 -9.83 -5.10
C ASP A 86 15.85 -10.96 -4.17
N GLY A 87 15.00 -11.96 -3.93
CA GLY A 87 15.30 -13.10 -3.06
C GLY A 87 15.19 -12.82 -1.56
N SER A 88 14.57 -11.70 -1.17
CA SER A 88 14.25 -11.42 0.24
C SER A 88 13.24 -12.41 0.83
N THR A 89 13.01 -12.34 2.13
CA THR A 89 11.97 -13.08 2.83
C THR A 89 10.62 -12.41 2.64
N GLY A 90 9.61 -13.19 2.29
CA GLY A 90 8.21 -12.78 2.28
C GLY A 90 7.37 -13.53 3.31
N ILE A 91 6.07 -13.32 3.23
CA ILE A 91 5.06 -14.19 3.82
C ILE A 91 4.27 -14.87 2.73
N ARG A 92 3.78 -16.07 2.99
CA ARG A 92 2.82 -16.78 2.17
C ARG A 92 1.50 -16.89 2.92
N ALA A 93 0.42 -16.36 2.33
CA ALA A 93 -0.92 -16.38 2.88
C ALA A 93 -1.76 -17.41 2.13
N SER A 94 -2.16 -18.49 2.82
CA SER A 94 -2.93 -19.59 2.26
C SER A 94 -4.43 -19.36 2.44
N TYR A 95 -5.15 -19.20 1.34
CA TYR A 95 -6.59 -19.07 1.27
C TYR A 95 -7.23 -20.45 1.37
N VAL A 96 -7.85 -20.71 2.52
CA VAL A 96 -8.64 -21.91 2.79
C VAL A 96 -10.11 -21.58 2.59
N GLY A 97 -10.83 -22.36 1.77
CA GLY A 97 -12.26 -22.16 1.52
C GLY A 97 -13.12 -22.25 2.80
N PHE A 98 -14.18 -21.45 2.85
CA PHE A 98 -15.12 -21.34 3.96
C PHE A 98 -16.51 -20.89 3.45
N ASP A 99 -17.56 -20.99 4.27
CA ASP A 99 -18.96 -20.73 3.88
C ASP A 99 -19.20 -19.36 3.21
N LYS A 100 -18.36 -18.36 3.52
CA LYS A 100 -18.48 -16.98 3.02
C LYS A 100 -17.25 -16.52 2.21
N GLY A 101 -16.51 -17.44 1.61
CA GLY A 101 -15.31 -17.14 0.81
C GLY A 101 -14.10 -17.89 1.34
N SER A 102 -13.02 -17.19 1.68
CA SER A 102 -11.91 -17.79 2.41
C SER A 102 -12.03 -17.54 3.90
N GLU A 103 -11.36 -18.36 4.71
CA GLU A 103 -11.07 -18.04 6.09
C GLU A 103 -10.44 -16.65 6.20
N ARG A 104 -10.79 -15.92 7.26
CA ARG A 104 -10.37 -14.52 7.42
C ARG A 104 -8.95 -14.44 7.99
N MET A 105 -8.07 -13.85 7.19
CA MET A 105 -6.72 -13.44 7.59
C MET A 105 -6.68 -11.91 7.62
N VAL A 106 -7.13 -11.31 8.72
CA VAL A 106 -7.23 -9.85 8.82
C VAL A 106 -6.49 -9.35 10.05
N ASN A 107 -5.58 -8.42 9.83
CA ASN A 107 -4.95 -7.66 10.89
C ASN A 107 -4.94 -6.16 10.53
N HIS A 108 -4.81 -5.32 11.56
CA HIS A 108 -4.71 -3.88 11.42
C HIS A 108 -3.45 -3.38 12.12
N ILE A 109 -2.53 -2.84 11.33
CA ILE A 109 -1.32 -2.23 11.84
C ILE A 109 -1.55 -0.74 11.97
N ARG A 110 -1.45 -0.24 13.20
CA ARG A 110 -1.66 1.18 13.49
C ARG A 110 -0.39 1.95 13.15
N LEU A 111 -0.52 3.01 12.36
CA LEU A 111 0.57 3.95 12.14
C LEU A 111 0.83 4.77 13.41
N PRO A 112 2.08 5.20 13.67
CA PRO A 112 2.42 5.94 14.89
C PRO A 112 1.66 7.27 15.00
N ASP A 113 1.47 7.97 13.88
CA ASP A 113 0.83 9.28 13.82
C ASP A 113 -0.34 9.32 12.82
N SER A 114 -1.06 10.44 12.83
CA SER A 114 -2.08 10.76 11.83
C SER A 114 -1.48 11.55 10.67
N PHE A 115 -1.90 11.22 9.45
CA PHE A 115 -1.35 11.81 8.23
C PHE A 115 -2.47 12.27 7.30
N HIS A 116 -2.23 13.41 6.63
CA HIS A 116 -3.12 13.89 5.56
C HIS A 116 -2.93 13.11 4.25
N GLU A 117 -1.72 12.61 4.01
CA GLU A 117 -1.38 11.81 2.84
C GLU A 117 -0.40 10.70 3.23
N ALA A 118 -0.66 9.47 2.78
CA ALA A 118 0.25 8.35 2.93
C ALA A 118 0.15 7.44 1.71
N THR A 119 1.29 6.89 1.28
CA THR A 119 1.37 5.90 0.20
C THR A 119 1.76 4.56 0.80
N LEU A 120 1.00 3.51 0.50
CA LEU A 120 1.36 2.13 0.82
C LEU A 120 1.95 1.47 -0.43
N ASN A 121 3.17 0.94 -0.32
CA ASN A 121 3.86 0.20 -1.37
C ASN A 121 4.11 -1.24 -0.89
N TYR A 122 3.84 -2.22 -1.74
CA TYR A 122 4.18 -3.61 -1.51
C TYR A 122 4.27 -4.38 -2.81
N ALA A 123 4.95 -5.54 -2.78
CA ALA A 123 4.89 -6.52 -3.84
C ALA A 123 3.99 -7.69 -3.44
N VAL A 124 3.31 -8.23 -4.45
CA VAL A 124 2.44 -9.40 -4.37
C VAL A 124 2.77 -10.31 -5.54
N THR A 125 2.86 -11.60 -5.24
CA THR A 125 2.92 -12.67 -6.24
C THR A 125 1.81 -13.66 -5.95
N PHE A 126 1.11 -14.09 -6.98
CA PHE A 126 0.13 -15.18 -6.88
C PHE A 126 0.81 -16.48 -7.32
N ASP A 127 0.58 -17.57 -6.58
CA ASP A 127 1.05 -18.90 -7.01
C ASP A 127 0.57 -19.20 -8.44
N GLN A 128 1.33 -19.98 -9.21
CA GLN A 128 1.02 -20.25 -10.62
C GLN A 128 -0.35 -20.90 -10.82
N ASP A 129 -0.79 -21.69 -9.85
CA ASP A 129 -2.08 -22.38 -9.80
C ASP A 129 -3.15 -21.60 -9.00
N PHE A 130 -2.88 -20.33 -8.67
CA PHE A 130 -3.82 -19.50 -7.92
C PHE A 130 -5.15 -19.35 -8.68
N GLN A 131 -6.23 -19.79 -8.05
CA GLN A 131 -7.56 -19.63 -8.60
C GLN A 131 -8.14 -18.27 -8.19
N PHE A 132 -8.67 -17.53 -9.16
CA PHE A 132 -9.32 -16.22 -8.96
C PHE A 132 -10.85 -16.32 -9.04
N PRO A 133 -11.55 -17.07 -8.18
CA PRO A 133 -12.95 -17.43 -8.41
C PRO A 133 -13.88 -16.21 -8.41
N ARG A 134 -13.72 -15.31 -7.44
CA ARG A 134 -14.56 -14.10 -7.26
C ARG A 134 -13.73 -12.85 -6.99
N GLY A 135 -12.41 -12.95 -7.15
CA GLY A 135 -11.49 -11.92 -6.70
C GLY A 135 -11.34 -11.86 -5.18
N GLY A 136 -10.69 -10.81 -4.70
CA GLY A 136 -10.38 -10.61 -3.30
C GLY A 136 -9.80 -9.23 -3.03
N LYS A 137 -9.49 -8.97 -1.75
CA LYS A 137 -8.97 -7.69 -1.28
C LYS A 137 -7.54 -7.88 -0.83
N LEU A 138 -6.67 -7.00 -1.28
CA LEU A 138 -5.29 -6.88 -0.82
C LEU A 138 -5.19 -5.79 0.26
N HIS A 139 -3.96 -5.49 0.64
CA HIS A 139 -3.66 -4.49 1.65
C HIS A 139 -4.05 -3.08 1.20
N GLY A 140 -4.27 -2.22 2.19
CA GLY A 140 -4.66 -0.84 1.95
C GLY A 140 -4.65 -0.01 3.20
N LEU A 141 -5.09 1.24 3.06
CA LEU A 141 -5.11 2.25 4.11
C LEU A 141 -6.55 2.56 4.54
N ALA A 142 -6.72 2.93 5.81
CA ALA A 142 -7.98 3.34 6.38
C ALA A 142 -7.71 4.23 7.60
N PRO A 143 -8.64 5.11 8.00
CA PRO A 143 -8.54 5.82 9.26
C PRO A 143 -8.81 4.86 10.41
N VAL A 144 -8.52 5.31 11.64
CA VAL A 144 -8.78 4.52 12.86
C VAL A 144 -10.26 4.11 12.92
N ASN A 145 -11.16 5.07 12.65
CA ASN A 145 -12.60 4.89 12.57
C ASN A 145 -13.01 4.44 11.16
N ARG A 146 -12.65 3.22 10.80
CA ARG A 146 -12.92 2.64 9.48
C ARG A 146 -14.36 2.17 9.32
N ILE A 147 -14.89 2.33 8.11
CA ILE A 147 -16.16 1.75 7.68
C ILE A 147 -15.85 0.54 6.81
N THR A 148 -16.38 -0.62 7.17
CA THR A 148 -16.20 -1.86 6.39
C THR A 148 -17.50 -2.66 6.36
N GLY A 149 -17.63 -3.58 5.40
CA GLY A 149 -18.76 -4.53 5.35
C GLY A 149 -20.07 -3.94 4.85
N GLY A 150 -20.04 -2.93 3.97
CA GLY A 150 -21.26 -2.36 3.37
C GLY A 150 -22.05 -1.43 4.30
N LYS A 151 -21.46 -1.00 5.42
CA LYS A 151 -22.05 0.02 6.29
C LYS A 151 -22.16 1.37 5.56
N PRO A 152 -23.13 2.22 5.92
CA PRO A 152 -23.28 3.56 5.35
C PRO A 152 -22.00 4.39 5.50
N MET A 153 -21.74 5.26 4.51
CA MET A 153 -20.61 6.19 4.55
C MET A 153 -20.77 7.20 5.69
N GLN A 154 -19.67 7.50 6.38
CA GLN A 154 -19.59 8.52 7.44
C GLN A 154 -18.46 9.48 7.08
N LYS A 155 -18.55 10.71 7.58
CA LYS A 155 -17.60 11.79 7.28
C LYS A 155 -16.13 11.39 7.51
N ASP A 156 -15.86 10.67 8.60
CA ASP A 156 -14.49 10.33 9.02
C ASP A 156 -14.09 8.88 8.68
N GLY A 157 -14.93 8.18 7.90
CA GLY A 157 -14.77 6.77 7.62
C GLY A 157 -14.56 6.48 6.15
N TRP A 158 -13.40 5.91 5.82
CA TRP A 158 -13.05 5.49 4.47
C TRP A 158 -12.17 4.23 4.50
N SER A 159 -11.96 3.63 3.34
CA SER A 159 -10.90 2.63 3.14
C SER A 159 -10.47 2.60 1.69
N ALA A 160 -9.17 2.67 1.43
CA ALA A 160 -8.59 2.51 0.10
C ALA A 160 -7.82 1.19 0.06
N ARG A 161 -8.21 0.26 -0.80
CA ARG A 161 -7.60 -1.07 -0.92
C ARG A 161 -7.52 -1.49 -2.37
N ILE A 162 -6.39 -2.07 -2.74
CA ILE A 162 -6.31 -2.79 -4.01
C ILE A 162 -7.15 -4.06 -3.92
N CYS A 163 -7.86 -4.36 -4.98
CA CYS A 163 -8.62 -5.59 -5.16
C CYS A 163 -8.10 -6.32 -6.40
N PHE A 164 -8.08 -7.65 -6.34
CA PHE A 164 -7.99 -8.46 -7.55
C PHE A 164 -9.39 -8.98 -7.90
N LYS A 165 -9.68 -9.10 -9.19
CA LYS A 165 -10.96 -9.58 -9.70
C LYS A 165 -10.85 -11.04 -10.14
N LYS A 166 -11.93 -11.52 -10.73
CA LYS A 166 -11.88 -12.72 -11.57
C LYS A 166 -10.78 -12.52 -12.63
N ASP A 167 -10.07 -13.60 -12.95
CA ASP A 167 -8.99 -13.61 -13.96
C ASP A 167 -7.75 -12.78 -13.59
N GLY A 168 -7.58 -12.41 -12.31
CA GLY A 168 -6.36 -11.77 -11.80
C GLY A 168 -6.23 -10.26 -12.08
N VAL A 169 -7.24 -9.63 -12.68
CA VAL A 169 -7.23 -8.19 -12.96
C VAL A 169 -7.17 -7.37 -11.67
N ILE A 170 -6.25 -6.41 -11.60
CA ILE A 170 -6.04 -5.53 -10.45
C ILE A 170 -6.85 -4.23 -10.56
N THR A 171 -7.54 -3.82 -9.49
CA THR A 171 -8.31 -2.58 -9.39
C THR A 171 -8.04 -1.86 -8.08
N SER A 172 -8.10 -0.54 -8.06
CA SER A 172 -8.08 0.29 -6.85
C SER A 172 -9.46 0.80 -6.48
#